data_AF-A0A6J4WSR8-F1
#
_entry.id   AF-A0A6J4WSR8-F1
#
_cell.length_a   1.000
_cell.length_b   1.000
_cell.length_c   1.000
_cell.angle_alpha   90.00
_cell.angle_beta   90.00
_cell.angle_gamma   90.00
#
_symmetry.space_group_name_H-M   'P 1'
#
loop_
_entity.id
_entity.type
_entity.pdbx_description
1 polymer ?
#
loop_
_entity_poly.entity_id
_entity_poly.type
_entity_poly.pdbx_seq_one_letter_code
_entity_poly.pdbx_strand_id
1 'polypeptide(L)' 'MKKPNWIEWARSPQAISQTGLHFSEDVYDQDRYRQIGKVAAEIIAHHTNLSDQKVLELNASEFGYATPK' A
#
# COMPACT_ATOMS: atom_id res chain seq x y z
N MET A 1 1.89 5.11 -23.45
CA MET A 1 0.69 5.53 -22.68
C MET A 1 1.14 6.10 -21.34
N LYS A 2 0.69 7.29 -20.94
CA LYS A 2 0.90 7.78 -19.56
C LYS A 2 0.18 6.81 -18.61
N LYS A 3 0.85 6.32 -17.58
CA LYS A 3 0.18 5.58 -16.51
C LYS A 3 -0.89 6.50 -15.90
N PRO A 4 -2.13 6.02 -15.69
CA PRO A 4 -3.16 6.83 -15.05
C PRO A 4 -2.70 7.21 -13.63
N ASN A 5 -2.84 8.49 -13.27
CA ASN A 5 -2.21 9.06 -12.06
C ASN A 5 -2.59 8.32 -10.76
N TRP A 6 -3.76 7.67 -10.72
CA TRP A 6 -4.24 6.95 -9.54
C TRP A 6 -3.27 5.85 -9.08
N ILE A 7 -2.57 5.17 -10.00
CA ILE A 7 -1.68 4.05 -9.61
C ILE A 7 -0.43 4.57 -8.90
N GLU A 8 0.08 5.73 -9.32
CA GLU A 8 1.20 6.39 -8.67
C GLU A 8 0.76 7.00 -7.32
N TRP A 9 -0.47 7.51 -7.24
CA TRP A 9 -1.07 7.97 -5.99
C TRP A 9 -1.36 6.85 -4.99
N ALA A 10 -1.62 5.63 -5.44
CA ALA A 10 -1.77 4.46 -4.55
C ALA A 10 -0.41 3.90 -4.10
N ARG A 11 0.59 3.90 -4.97
CA ARG A 11 1.94 3.37 -4.68
C ARG A 11 2.66 4.13 -3.56
N SER A 12 2.56 5.45 -3.54
CA SER A 12 3.22 6.28 -2.53
C SER A 12 2.75 5.95 -1.09
N PRO A 13 1.45 6.02 -0.74
CA PRO A 13 0.96 5.64 0.58
C PRO A 13 1.19 4.14 0.88
N GLN A 14 1.10 3.25 -0.11
CA GLN A 14 1.44 1.84 0.08
C GLN A 14 2.89 1.66 0.54
N ALA A 15 3.85 2.32 -0.10
CA ALA A 15 5.27 2.25 0.27
C ALA A 15 5.53 2.83 1.67
N ILE A 16 4.86 3.93 2.02
CA ILE A 16 4.92 4.53 3.37
C ILE A 16 4.37 3.55 4.41
N SER A 17 3.22 2.93 4.14
CA SER A 17 2.60 1.94 5.02
C SER A 17 3.53 0.76 5.26
N GLN A 18 4.10 0.17 4.20
CA GLN A 18 5.02 -0.97 4.32
C GLN A 18 6.30 -0.61 5.09
N THR A 19 6.92 0.52 4.76
CA THR A 19 8.14 1.00 5.44
C THR A 19 7.86 1.27 6.91
N GLY A 20 6.76 1.97 7.21
CA GLY A 20 6.36 2.28 8.57
C GLY A 20 6.03 1.04 9.40
N LEU A 21 5.31 0.07 8.84
CA LEU A 21 5.02 -1.20 9.51
C LEU A 21 6.27 -2.07 9.73
N HIS A 22 7.29 -1.92 8.89
CA HIS A 22 8.53 -2.66 9.03
C HIS A 22 9.44 -2.09 10.11
N PHE A 23 9.54 -0.76 10.23
CA PHE A 23 10.50 -0.10 11.10
C PHE A 23 9.90 0.49 12.39
N SER A 24 8.59 0.66 12.49
CA SER A 24 7.98 1.27 13.67
C SER A 24 7.82 0.26 14.81
N GLU A 25 8.28 0.66 16.00
CA GLU A 25 8.10 -0.09 17.25
C GLU A 25 6.90 0.41 18.08
N ASP A 26 6.35 1.59 17.75
CA ASP A 26 5.20 2.17 18.45
C ASP A 26 3.87 1.64 17.90
N VAL A 27 3.01 1.17 18.79
CA VAL A 27 1.73 0.53 18.41
C VAL A 27 0.76 1.52 17.73
N TYR A 28 0.79 2.80 18.10
CA TYR A 28 -0.08 3.80 17.51
C TYR A 28 0.41 4.21 16.12
N ASP A 29 1.72 4.26 15.91
CA ASP A 29 2.32 4.45 14.60
C ASP A 29 2.02 3.27 13.67
N GLN A 30 2.14 2.03 14.16
CA GLN A 30 1.75 0.85 13.38
C GLN A 30 0.28 0.93 12.94
N ASP A 31 -0.64 1.31 13.84
CA ASP A 31 -2.06 1.49 13.48
C ASP A 31 -2.26 2.60 12.43
N ARG A 32 -1.52 3.72 12.53
CA ARG A 32 -1.52 4.77 11.49
C ARG A 32 -1.05 4.21 10.15
N TYR A 33 0.04 3.44 10.13
CA TYR A 33 0.55 2.86 8.88
C TYR A 33 -0.42 1.83 8.29
N ARG A 34 -1.15 1.05 9.12
CA ARG A 34 -2.23 0.16 8.62
C ARG A 34 -3.34 0.96 7.95
N GLN A 35 -3.75 2.09 8.53
CA GLN A 35 -4.76 2.97 7.93
C GLN A 35 -4.29 3.55 6.58
N ILE A 36 -3.04 3.97 6.50
CA ILE A 36 -2.44 4.45 5.23
C ILE A 36 -2.47 3.34 4.17
N GLY A 37 -2.11 2.11 4.54
CA GLY A 37 -2.16 0.95 3.64
C GLY A 37 -3.57 0.62 3.16
N LYS A 38 -4.57 0.79 4.03
CA LYS A 38 -5.99 0.63 3.68
C LYS A 38 -6.44 1.65 2.63
N VAL A 39 -6.09 2.92 2.79
CA VAL A 39 -6.41 3.96 1.79
C VAL A 39 -5.80 3.64 0.43
N ALA A 40 -4.55 3.16 0.41
CA ALA A 40 -3.92 2.72 -0.84
C ALA A 40 -4.66 1.54 -1.48
N ALA A 41 -5.11 0.57 -0.67
CA ALA A 41 -5.87 -0.58 -1.14
C ALA A 41 -7.25 -0.17 -1.69
N GLU A 42 -7.94 0.75 -1.04
CA GLU A 42 -9.22 1.32 -1.50
C GLU A 42 -9.08 2.01 -2.87
N ILE A 43 -8.01 2.77 -3.08
CA ILE A 43 -7.72 3.40 -4.40
C ILE A 43 -7.55 2.33 -5.48
N ILE A 44 -6.76 1.28 -5.20
CA ILE A 44 -6.51 0.20 -6.17
C ILE A 44 -7.79 -0.58 -6.44
N ALA A 45 -8.56 -0.93 -5.41
CA ALA A 45 -9.80 -1.66 -5.54
C ALA A 45 -10.84 -0.87 -6.35
N HIS A 46 -10.96 0.45 -6.12
CA HIS A 46 -11.87 1.31 -6.89
C HIS A 46 -11.52 1.36 -8.39
N HIS A 47 -10.25 1.21 -8.75
CA HIS A 47 -9.78 1.24 -10.14
C HIS A 47 -9.52 -0.14 -10.75
N THR A 48 -9.82 -1.21 -10.03
CA THR A 48 -9.66 -2.60 -10.49
C THR A 48 -10.93 -3.39 -10.19
N ASN A 49 -10.97 -4.66 -10.57
CA ASN A 49 -12.08 -5.56 -10.21
C ASN A 49 -11.74 -6.41 -8.97
N LEU A 50 -10.79 -5.93 -8.15
CA LEU A 50 -10.32 -6.58 -6.93
C LEU A 50 -11.01 -5.97 -5.72
N SER A 51 -11.32 -6.79 -4.71
CA SER A 51 -11.75 -6.30 -3.40
C SER A 51 -10.58 -5.72 -2.62
N ASP A 52 -10.83 -4.73 -1.74
CA ASP A 52 -9.83 -4.14 -0.83
C ASP A 52 -9.04 -5.20 -0.06
N GLN A 53 -9.73 -6.23 0.46
CA GLN A 53 -9.10 -7.32 1.19
C GLN A 53 -8.10 -8.09 0.31
N LYS A 54 -8.48 -8.36 -0.94
CA LYS A 54 -7.59 -9.03 -1.90
C LYS A 54 -6.37 -8.18 -2.24
N VAL A 55 -6.55 -6.87 -2.34
CA VAL A 55 -5.44 -5.94 -2.57
C VAL A 55 -4.50 -5.93 -1.35
N LEU A 56 -5.04 -5.88 -0.14
CA LEU A 56 -4.24 -5.93 1.10
C LEU A 56 -3.44 -7.24 1.20
N GLU A 57 -4.04 -8.39 0.85
CA GLU A 57 -3.35 -9.69 0.80
C GLU A 57 -2.18 -9.70 -0.19
N LEU A 58 -2.42 -9.22 -1.41
CA LEU A 58 -1.39 -9.13 -2.45
C LEU A 58 -0.25 -8.21 -1.99
N ASN A 59 -0.59 -7.07 -1.38
CA ASN A 59 0.38 -6.10 -0.88
C ASN A 59 1.20 -6.62 0.32
N ALA A 60 0.60 -7.45 1.18
CA ALA A 60 1.30 -8.11 2.28
C ALA A 60 2.26 -9.20 1.76
N SER A 61 1.90 -9.82 0.62
CA SER A 61 2.72 -10.84 -0.05
C SER A 61 3.89 -10.24 -0.85
N GLU A 62 3.81 -8.98 -1.27
CA GLU A 62 4.91 -8.24 -1.90
C GLU A 62 5.93 -7.66 -0.89
N PHE A 63 6.07 -8.27 0.30
CA PHE A 63 7.16 -7.94 1.23
C PHE A 63 8.51 -8.41 0.65
N GLY A 64 9.00 -7.59 -0.27
CA GLY A 64 10.19 -7.81 -1.07
C GLY A 64 10.41 -6.53 -1.85
N TYR A 65 11.11 -5.59 -1.22
CA TYR A 65 11.69 -4.39 -1.82
C TYR A 65 11.70 -4.43 -3.35
N ALA A 66 10.79 -3.70 -4.00
CA ALA A 66 11.04 -3.23 -5.36
C ALA A 66 12.07 -2.10 -5.27
N THR A 67 13.29 -2.41 -4.82
CA THR A 67 14.44 -1.53 -5.05
C THR A 67 14.60 -1.42 -6.56
N PRO A 68 14.60 -0.20 -7.14
CA PRO A 68 14.97 -0.04 -8.54
C PRO A 68 16.37 -0.61 -8.76
N LYS A 69 16.57 -1.39 -9.83
CA LYS A 69 17.89 -1.53 -10.44
C LYS A 69 18.23 -0.27 -11.22
#